data_AF-A0A5J6QQW9-F1
#
_entry.id   AF-A0A5J6QQW9-F1
#
_cell.length_a   1.000
_cell.length_b   1.000
_cell.length_c   1.000
_cell.angle_alpha   90.00
_cell.angle_beta   90.00
_cell.angle_gamma   90.00
#
_symmetry.space_group_name_H-M   'P 1'
#
loop_
_entity.id
_entity.type
_entity.pdbx_description
1 polymer ?
#
loop_
_entity_poly.entity_id
_entity_poly.type
_entity_poly.pdbx_seq_one_letter_code
_entity_poly.pdbx_strand_id
1 'polypeptide(L)'
;MLTNKRHLTAIMNAVRRNQDKITLTDTWRQIHQLYGVGTKLGTSALLLTAADHQTLLALVRKDMSLDPLKHSTAALEGDRLALAAISRNEKVSGRTVGEGLVLVAHPSGRVLLPSGDYQHPRGGTLNVQAIDLHGLEKVLLVENLSVMHAAHRYQLPTELQDVPMLFRGDRQWSPRAVSAAREGISDLISFPDYDPQGLMNSLTAGASAVVVPAPATIAHILEARLNKPADFDRQSAAVEWLERGGGAIAADMLCRRLAISQESMAGQVLELIALR
;
A
#
# COMPACT_ATOMS: atom_id res chain seq x y z
N MET A 1 24.66 -0.18 19.77
CA MET A 1 23.19 -0.38 19.75
C MET A 1 22.88 -1.39 18.67
N LEU A 2 22.22 -2.50 18.98
CA LEU A 2 21.80 -3.47 17.97
C LEU A 2 20.90 -2.78 16.95
N THR A 3 21.37 -2.69 15.70
CA THR A 3 20.83 -1.75 14.71
C THR A 3 19.69 -2.30 13.88
N ASN A 4 19.48 -3.62 13.81
CA ASN A 4 18.35 -4.22 13.06
C ASN A 4 18.00 -5.65 13.52
N LYS A 5 16.83 -6.14 13.09
CA LYS A 5 16.32 -7.50 13.37
C LYS A 5 17.30 -8.62 12.96
N ARG A 6 18.02 -8.44 11.85
CA ARG A 6 18.94 -9.47 11.32
C ARG A 6 20.11 -9.72 12.26
N HIS A 7 20.67 -8.66 12.87
CA HIS A 7 21.73 -8.79 13.87
C HIS A 7 21.24 -9.57 15.08
N LEU A 8 20.05 -9.23 15.57
CA LEU A 8 19.46 -9.86 16.73
C LEU A 8 19.13 -11.34 16.51
N THR A 9 18.48 -11.69 15.38
CA THR A 9 18.21 -13.08 15.01
C THR A 9 19.50 -13.88 14.88
N ALA A 10 20.54 -13.31 14.27
CA ALA A 10 21.83 -13.98 14.13
C ALA A 10 22.47 -14.26 15.50
N ILE A 11 22.46 -13.29 16.41
CA ILE A 11 23.02 -13.43 17.76
C ILE A 11 22.23 -14.46 18.58
N MET A 12 20.90 -14.38 18.60
CA MET A 12 20.05 -15.33 19.33
C MET A 12 20.26 -16.76 18.85
N ASN A 13 20.43 -16.97 17.54
CA ASN A 13 20.69 -18.30 16.99
C ASN A 13 22.07 -18.84 17.39
N ALA A 14 23.12 -18.01 17.33
CA ALA A 14 24.47 -18.44 17.71
C ALA A 14 24.56 -18.79 19.20
N VAL A 15 23.97 -17.98 20.07
CA VAL A 15 23.93 -18.22 21.52
C VAL A 15 23.12 -19.47 21.86
N ARG A 16 21.91 -19.63 21.30
CA ARG A 16 21.05 -20.79 21.59
C ARG A 16 21.65 -22.11 21.14
N ARG A 17 22.35 -22.09 20.01
CA ARG A 17 23.00 -23.29 19.44
C ARG A 17 24.42 -23.48 19.98
N ASN A 18 24.88 -22.62 20.88
CA ASN A 18 26.25 -22.58 21.40
C ASN A 18 27.29 -22.76 20.29
N GLN A 19 27.15 -21.96 19.23
CA GLN A 19 28.00 -22.09 18.04
C GLN A 19 29.34 -21.42 18.26
N ASP A 20 30.40 -22.23 18.35
CA ASP A 20 31.77 -21.72 18.50
C ASP A 20 32.41 -21.35 17.16
N LYS A 21 31.80 -21.77 16.04
CA LYS A 21 32.23 -21.43 14.69
C LYS A 21 31.06 -20.90 13.88
N ILE A 22 31.24 -19.70 13.34
CA ILE A 22 30.21 -18.98 12.58
C ILE A 22 30.73 -18.63 11.19
N THR A 23 29.92 -18.86 10.16
CA THR A 23 30.22 -18.40 8.80
C THR A 23 30.15 -16.88 8.71
N LEU A 24 31.18 -16.26 8.11
CA LEU A 24 31.37 -14.81 8.03
C LEU A 24 30.49 -14.16 6.94
N THR A 25 29.18 -14.19 7.17
CA THR A 25 28.17 -13.43 6.40
C THR A 25 28.30 -11.92 6.64
N ASP A 26 27.70 -11.09 5.80
CA ASP A 26 27.72 -9.63 5.98
C ASP A 26 27.16 -9.18 7.34
N THR A 27 26.15 -9.88 7.84
CA THR A 27 25.59 -9.63 9.18
C THR A 27 26.64 -9.90 10.27
N TRP A 28 27.35 -11.03 10.20
CA TRP A 28 28.39 -11.36 11.17
C TRP A 28 29.67 -10.52 11.02
N ARG A 29 29.98 -10.02 9.82
CA ARG A 29 31.03 -9.01 9.62
C ARG A 29 30.71 -7.73 10.38
N GLN A 30 29.47 -7.26 10.27
CA GLN A 30 29.01 -6.06 10.98
C GLN A 30 28.99 -6.28 12.49
N ILE A 31 28.49 -7.42 12.97
CA ILE A 31 28.49 -7.76 14.41
C ILE A 31 29.93 -7.76 14.97
N HIS A 32 30.85 -8.42 14.27
CA HIS A 32 32.26 -8.46 14.65
C HIS A 32 32.90 -7.06 14.66
N GLN A 33 32.65 -6.23 13.65
CA GLN A 33 33.17 -4.86 13.58
C GLN A 33 32.61 -3.94 14.68
N LEU A 34 31.33 -4.07 15.01
CA LEU A 34 30.65 -3.19 15.95
C LEU A 34 30.90 -3.56 17.41
N TYR A 35 31.04 -4.86 17.71
CA TYR A 35 31.08 -5.35 19.09
C TYR A 35 32.40 -6.06 19.45
N GLY A 36 33.31 -6.23 18.49
CA GLY A 36 34.60 -6.88 18.71
C GLY A 36 34.50 -8.37 19.05
N VAL A 37 33.35 -9.01 18.77
CA VAL A 37 33.13 -10.42 19.11
C VAL A 37 33.72 -11.36 18.07
N GLY A 38 34.39 -12.41 18.56
CA GLY A 38 34.97 -13.48 17.76
C GLY A 38 36.27 -13.12 17.04
N THR A 39 37.08 -14.14 16.77
CA THR A 39 38.34 -14.01 16.03
C THR A 39 38.19 -14.61 14.63
N LYS A 40 38.69 -13.90 13.60
CA LYS A 40 38.65 -14.41 12.22
C LYS A 40 39.50 -15.66 12.09
N LEU A 41 38.88 -16.73 11.58
CA LEU A 41 39.54 -17.95 11.16
C LEU A 41 39.56 -17.97 9.63
N GLY A 42 40.65 -17.51 9.05
CA GLY A 42 40.77 -17.30 7.61
C GLY A 42 39.83 -16.21 7.09
N THR A 43 39.31 -16.37 5.87
CA THR A 43 38.45 -15.37 5.19
C THR A 43 36.96 -15.62 5.35
N SER A 44 36.55 -16.79 5.85
CA SER A 44 35.17 -17.27 5.76
C SER A 44 34.49 -17.58 7.10
N ALA A 45 35.21 -17.52 8.23
CA ALA A 45 34.63 -17.87 9.53
C ALA A 45 35.11 -16.98 10.68
N LEU A 46 34.29 -16.91 11.73
CA LEU A 46 34.63 -16.41 13.07
C LEU A 46 34.63 -17.57 14.05
N LEU A 47 35.61 -17.58 14.95
CA LEU A 47 35.60 -18.41 16.14
C LEU A 47 35.11 -17.57 17.32
N LEU A 48 34.05 -18.03 17.98
CA LEU A 48 33.50 -17.43 19.19
C LEU A 48 34.06 -18.15 20.42
N THR A 49 34.51 -17.37 21.38
CA THR A 49 34.93 -17.85 22.71
C THR A 49 33.75 -17.81 23.68
N ALA A 50 33.91 -18.45 24.85
CA ALA A 50 32.93 -18.32 25.94
C ALA A 50 32.69 -16.85 26.35
N ALA A 51 33.72 -16.01 26.31
CA ALA A 51 33.61 -14.58 26.59
C ALA A 51 32.80 -13.83 25.51
N ASP A 52 32.93 -14.23 24.24
CA ASP A 52 32.13 -13.69 23.15
C ASP A 52 30.65 -14.06 23.33
N HIS A 53 30.35 -15.32 23.70
CA HIS A 53 28.98 -15.74 24.00
C HIS A 53 28.36 -14.95 25.16
N GLN A 54 29.13 -14.68 26.22
CA GLN A 54 28.67 -13.81 27.31
C GLN A 54 28.44 -12.37 26.87
N THR A 55 29.31 -11.84 26.01
CA THR A 55 29.15 -10.50 25.44
C THR A 55 27.89 -10.42 24.57
N LEU A 56 27.66 -11.42 23.72
CA LEU A 56 26.46 -11.54 22.90
C LEU A 56 25.19 -11.66 23.75
N LEU A 57 25.21 -12.45 24.83
CA LEU A 57 24.12 -12.54 25.80
C LEU A 57 23.83 -11.19 26.46
N ALA A 58 24.88 -10.49 26.90
CA ALA A 58 24.75 -9.18 27.54
C ALA A 58 24.18 -8.13 26.56
N LEU A 59 24.57 -8.18 25.28
CA LEU A 59 24.04 -7.30 24.25
C LEU A 59 22.52 -7.49 24.06
N VAL A 60 22.06 -8.74 23.97
CA VAL A 60 20.62 -8.98 23.81
C VAL A 60 19.84 -8.58 25.06
N ARG A 61 20.35 -8.90 26.26
CA ARG A 61 19.70 -8.56 27.54
C ARG A 61 19.70 -7.05 27.84
N LYS A 62 20.69 -6.32 27.35
CA LYS A 62 20.80 -4.86 27.54
C LYS A 62 19.85 -4.10 26.61
N ASP A 63 19.79 -4.53 25.35
CA ASP A 63 19.01 -3.82 24.32
C ASP A 63 17.56 -4.32 24.25
N MET A 64 17.25 -5.49 24.82
CA MET A 64 15.91 -6.08 24.88
C MET A 64 15.60 -6.71 26.24
N SER A 65 14.32 -6.72 26.63
CA SER A 65 13.85 -7.47 27.81
C SER A 65 13.73 -8.98 27.52
N LEU A 66 14.56 -9.51 26.63
CA LEU A 66 14.56 -10.90 26.19
C LEU A 66 15.80 -11.63 26.71
N ASP A 67 15.58 -12.84 27.23
CA ASP A 67 16.67 -13.78 27.55
C ASP A 67 16.82 -14.78 26.39
N PRO A 68 17.90 -14.74 25.60
CA PRO A 68 18.11 -15.62 24.43
C PRO A 68 18.05 -17.11 24.76
N LEU A 69 18.34 -17.48 26.01
CA LEU A 69 18.31 -18.87 26.46
C LEU A 69 16.90 -19.35 26.82
N LYS A 70 15.95 -18.43 27.04
CA LYS A 70 14.56 -18.73 27.41
C LYS A 70 13.56 -18.41 26.29
N HIS A 71 13.90 -17.49 25.38
CA HIS A 71 13.01 -17.01 24.32
C HIS A 71 13.54 -17.43 22.95
N SER A 72 12.65 -17.89 22.07
CA SER A 72 13.00 -18.25 20.70
C SER A 72 12.97 -17.03 19.78
N THR A 73 13.52 -17.16 18.57
CA THR A 73 13.43 -16.10 17.54
C THR A 73 11.99 -15.82 17.08
N ALA A 74 11.03 -16.70 17.40
CA ALA A 74 9.61 -16.44 17.16
C ALA A 74 9.07 -15.28 18.02
N ALA A 75 9.69 -14.99 19.18
CA ALA A 75 9.39 -13.79 19.96
C ALA A 75 9.75 -12.48 19.21
N LEU A 76 10.49 -12.57 18.10
CA LEU A 76 10.82 -11.46 17.21
C LEU A 76 9.87 -11.36 15.99
N GLU A 77 8.93 -12.29 15.88
CA GLU A 77 7.90 -12.34 14.84
C GLU A 77 6.60 -11.83 15.46
N GLY A 78 6.29 -10.55 15.24
CA GLY A 78 5.11 -9.91 15.83
C GLY A 78 4.94 -8.45 15.43
N ASP A 79 3.77 -7.91 15.76
CA ASP A 79 3.38 -6.52 15.56
C ASP A 79 4.38 -5.55 16.24
N ARG A 80 4.62 -4.40 15.62
CA ARG A 80 5.60 -3.40 16.08
C ARG A 80 5.32 -2.93 17.50
N LEU A 81 4.05 -2.89 17.90
CA LEU A 81 3.61 -2.55 19.26
C LEU A 81 4.02 -3.65 20.27
N ALA A 82 3.86 -4.92 19.91
CA ALA A 82 4.28 -6.06 20.74
C ALA A 82 5.80 -6.12 20.87
N LEU A 83 6.54 -5.77 19.81
CA LEU A 83 8.00 -5.66 19.85
C LEU A 83 8.47 -4.45 20.65
N ALA A 84 7.78 -3.30 20.59
CA ALA A 84 8.05 -2.13 21.42
C ALA A 84 7.79 -2.39 22.91
N ALA A 85 6.84 -3.26 23.25
CA ALA A 85 6.58 -3.67 24.63
C ALA A 85 7.72 -4.51 25.26
N ILE A 86 8.53 -5.19 24.44
CA ILE A 86 9.63 -6.07 24.88
C ILE A 86 11.03 -5.56 24.49
N SER A 87 11.12 -4.46 23.74
CA SER A 87 12.36 -3.87 23.23
C SER A 87 12.38 -2.38 23.52
N ARG A 88 13.50 -1.86 24.04
CA ARG A 88 13.72 -0.40 24.15
C ARG A 88 13.99 0.27 22.80
N ASN A 89 14.06 -0.52 21.72
CA ASN A 89 14.42 -0.06 20.39
C ASN A 89 13.27 -0.31 19.39
N GLU A 90 12.47 0.73 19.12
CA GLU A 90 11.35 0.73 18.16
C GLU A 90 11.74 0.39 16.71
N LYS A 91 13.04 0.42 16.39
CA LYS A 91 13.56 0.24 15.02
C LYS A 91 13.71 -1.22 14.59
N VAL A 92 13.41 -2.18 15.47
CA VAL A 92 13.67 -3.61 15.25
C VAL A 92 12.60 -4.29 14.38
N SER A 93 11.40 -3.74 14.21
CA SER A 93 10.34 -4.44 13.45
C SER A 93 10.46 -4.32 11.93
N GLY A 94 11.25 -3.39 11.39
CA GLY A 94 11.46 -3.21 9.95
C GLY A 94 10.22 -2.87 9.11
N ARG A 95 9.02 -2.88 9.68
CA ARG A 95 7.76 -2.43 9.06
C ARG A 95 7.51 -0.97 9.43
N THR A 96 7.39 -0.12 8.42
CA THR A 96 6.90 1.25 8.64
C THR A 96 5.44 1.21 9.12
N VAL A 97 5.05 2.14 10.00
CA VAL A 97 3.74 2.15 10.68
C VAL A 97 2.54 2.19 9.71
N GLY A 98 2.77 2.42 8.41
CA GLY A 98 1.72 2.47 7.37
C GLY A 98 1.82 1.41 6.27
N GLU A 99 2.71 0.43 6.36
CA GLU A 99 2.95 -0.54 5.26
C GLU A 99 1.72 -1.42 4.89
N GLY A 100 0.73 -1.50 5.79
CA GLY A 100 -0.53 -2.21 5.57
C GLY A 100 -1.78 -1.32 5.61
N LEU A 101 -1.62 -0.01 5.79
CA LEU A 101 -2.75 0.91 5.86
C LEU A 101 -3.20 1.30 4.46
N VAL A 102 -4.52 1.33 4.29
CA VAL A 102 -5.20 1.87 3.12
C VAL A 102 -6.09 3.03 3.53
N LEU A 103 -6.34 3.93 2.59
CA LEU A 103 -7.17 5.09 2.79
C LEU A 103 -8.53 4.87 2.11
N VAL A 104 -9.59 4.92 2.91
CA VAL A 104 -10.96 4.71 2.47
C VAL A 104 -11.84 5.92 2.79
N ALA A 105 -12.87 6.15 1.98
CA ALA A 105 -13.82 7.22 2.19
C ALA A 105 -15.17 6.86 1.55
N HIS A 106 -16.16 7.69 1.80
CA HIS A 106 -17.43 7.64 1.07
C HIS A 106 -18.08 9.04 1.05
N PRO A 107 -18.80 9.45 -0.03
CA PRO A 107 -19.41 10.77 -0.09
C PRO A 107 -20.38 11.09 1.06
N SER A 108 -21.08 10.07 1.59
CA SER A 108 -21.99 10.24 2.72
C SER A 108 -21.29 10.43 4.07
N GLY A 109 -19.98 10.16 4.15
CA GLY A 109 -19.22 10.11 5.40
C GLY A 109 -19.34 8.78 6.15
N ARG A 110 -20.22 7.86 5.73
CA ARG A 110 -20.35 6.51 6.29
C ARG A 110 -19.65 5.49 5.39
N VAL A 111 -18.79 4.67 5.98
CA VAL A 111 -18.04 3.60 5.29
C VAL A 111 -18.46 2.27 5.91
N LEU A 112 -19.01 1.38 5.09
CA LEU A 112 -19.38 0.02 5.49
C LEU A 112 -18.19 -0.91 5.21
N LEU A 113 -17.67 -1.55 6.24
CA LEU A 113 -16.64 -2.58 6.13
C LEU A 113 -17.18 -3.90 6.72
N PRO A 114 -16.62 -5.06 6.36
CA PRO A 114 -17.00 -6.35 6.95
C PRO A 114 -16.84 -6.39 8.49
N SER A 115 -15.92 -5.59 9.04
CA SER A 115 -15.70 -5.44 10.48
C SER A 115 -16.74 -4.54 11.18
N GLY A 116 -17.51 -3.75 10.43
CA GLY A 116 -18.56 -2.89 10.98
C GLY A 116 -18.75 -1.57 10.21
N ASP A 117 -19.57 -0.71 10.81
CA ASP A 117 -19.94 0.58 10.26
C ASP A 117 -19.09 1.70 10.85
N TYR A 118 -18.42 2.45 9.99
CA TYR A 118 -17.53 3.53 10.40
C TYR A 118 -18.01 4.87 9.84
N GLN A 119 -17.59 5.96 10.49
CA GLN A 119 -17.89 7.32 10.06
C GLN A 119 -16.62 8.17 10.03
N HIS A 120 -16.55 9.06 9.04
CA HIS A 120 -15.54 10.11 8.96
C HIS A 120 -16.22 11.48 8.78
N PRO A 121 -15.57 12.58 9.19
CA PRO A 121 -16.11 13.92 8.95
C PRO A 121 -16.23 14.19 7.45
N ARG A 122 -17.08 15.16 7.08
CA ARG A 122 -17.21 15.62 5.69
C ARG A 122 -15.85 16.07 5.15
N GLY A 123 -15.41 15.47 4.04
CA GLY A 123 -14.07 15.70 3.46
C GLY A 123 -12.92 15.01 4.19
N GLY A 124 -13.22 14.24 5.24
CA GLY A 124 -12.30 13.33 5.89
C GLY A 124 -12.20 12.00 5.16
N THR A 125 -11.30 11.16 5.68
CA THR A 125 -11.03 9.81 5.21
C THR A 125 -10.75 8.93 6.43
N LEU A 126 -10.84 7.61 6.28
CA LEU A 126 -10.44 6.64 7.29
C LEU A 126 -9.16 5.93 6.84
N ASN A 127 -8.29 5.67 7.80
CA ASN A 127 -7.11 4.86 7.61
C ASN A 127 -7.36 3.52 8.29
N VAL A 128 -7.45 2.45 7.50
CA VAL A 128 -7.79 1.11 7.97
C VAL A 128 -6.74 0.12 7.49
N GLN A 129 -6.67 -1.06 8.10
CA GLN A 129 -5.75 -2.08 7.60
C GLN A 129 -6.33 -2.67 6.31
N ALA A 130 -5.45 -3.04 5.37
CA ALA A 130 -5.84 -3.67 4.11
C ALA A 130 -6.73 -4.92 4.32
N ILE A 131 -6.45 -5.69 5.39
CA ILE A 131 -7.23 -6.88 5.76
C ILE A 131 -8.68 -6.55 6.15
N ASP A 132 -8.95 -5.33 6.65
CA ASP A 132 -10.29 -4.93 7.08
C ASP A 132 -11.23 -4.73 5.89
N LEU A 133 -10.72 -4.72 4.66
CA LEU A 133 -11.52 -4.67 3.43
C LEU A 133 -11.86 -6.08 2.91
N HIS A 134 -11.26 -7.14 3.45
CA HIS A 134 -11.50 -8.50 2.98
C HIS A 134 -12.92 -8.96 3.32
N GLY A 135 -13.64 -9.44 2.31
CA GLY A 135 -15.05 -9.80 2.39
C GLY A 135 -15.99 -8.75 1.79
N LEU A 136 -15.47 -7.60 1.34
CA LEU A 136 -16.27 -6.67 0.54
C LEU A 136 -16.61 -7.27 -0.83
N GLU A 137 -17.86 -7.07 -1.24
CA GLU A 137 -18.29 -7.43 -2.59
C GLU A 137 -17.65 -6.49 -3.61
N LYS A 138 -17.74 -5.18 -3.39
CA LYS A 138 -17.32 -4.14 -4.34
C LYS A 138 -16.49 -3.07 -3.66
N VAL A 139 -15.59 -2.48 -4.43
CA VAL A 139 -14.87 -1.25 -4.05
C VAL A 139 -14.76 -0.31 -5.24
N LEU A 140 -14.83 1.00 -4.97
CA LEU A 140 -14.56 2.03 -5.96
C LEU A 140 -13.11 2.50 -5.82
N LEU A 141 -12.23 2.07 -6.72
CA LEU A 141 -10.82 2.44 -6.72
C LEU A 141 -10.63 3.84 -7.30
N VAL A 142 -10.07 4.75 -6.50
CA VAL A 142 -9.91 6.16 -6.82
C VAL A 142 -8.44 6.47 -7.10
N GLU A 143 -8.18 7.12 -8.23
CA GLU A 143 -6.82 7.41 -8.68
C GLU A 143 -6.14 8.55 -7.89
N ASN A 144 -6.87 9.61 -7.58
CA ASN A 144 -6.30 10.84 -7.00
C ASN A 144 -6.66 11.05 -5.52
N LEU A 145 -5.68 11.43 -4.70
CA LEU A 145 -5.88 11.67 -3.26
C LEU A 145 -6.77 12.90 -2.99
N SER A 146 -6.67 13.92 -3.85
CA SER A 146 -7.54 15.10 -3.85
C SER A 146 -9.02 14.72 -3.90
N VAL A 147 -9.37 13.73 -4.71
CA VAL A 147 -10.74 13.20 -4.88
C VAL A 147 -11.21 12.54 -3.59
N MET A 148 -10.34 11.80 -2.90
CA MET A 148 -10.66 11.20 -1.60
C MET A 148 -10.99 12.26 -0.55
N HIS A 149 -10.20 13.33 -0.46
CA HIS A 149 -10.47 14.45 0.45
C HIS A 149 -11.69 15.30 0.03
N ALA A 150 -12.08 15.21 -1.23
CA ALA A 150 -13.25 15.89 -1.79
C ALA A 150 -14.42 14.93 -2.04
N ALA A 151 -14.44 13.71 -1.48
CA ALA A 151 -15.43 12.67 -1.82
C ALA A 151 -16.88 13.17 -1.72
N HIS A 152 -17.18 14.00 -0.73
CA HIS A 152 -18.49 14.61 -0.51
C HIS A 152 -18.98 15.56 -1.63
N ARG A 153 -18.12 15.92 -2.58
CA ARG A 153 -18.46 16.73 -3.75
C ARG A 153 -18.89 15.88 -4.94
N TYR A 154 -18.66 14.57 -4.90
CA TYR A 154 -18.98 13.67 -6.00
C TYR A 154 -20.35 13.07 -5.80
N GLN A 155 -21.18 13.19 -6.84
CA GLN A 155 -22.47 12.53 -6.93
C GLN A 155 -22.24 11.18 -7.59
N LEU A 156 -22.03 10.15 -6.78
CA LEU A 156 -21.85 8.80 -7.29
C LEU A 156 -23.19 8.27 -7.86
N PRO A 157 -23.16 7.43 -8.91
CA PRO A 157 -24.32 6.69 -9.37
C PRO A 157 -24.98 5.90 -8.23
N THR A 158 -26.30 5.72 -8.29
CA THR A 158 -27.09 5.06 -7.23
C THR A 158 -26.59 3.65 -6.94
N GLU A 159 -26.07 2.95 -7.95
CA GLU A 159 -25.46 1.63 -7.87
C GLU A 159 -24.25 1.58 -6.92
N LEU A 160 -23.64 2.73 -6.63
CA LEU A 160 -22.46 2.88 -5.79
C LEU A 160 -22.75 3.54 -4.44
N GLN A 161 -24.02 3.71 -4.05
CA GLN A 161 -24.41 4.47 -2.86
C GLN A 161 -23.87 3.89 -1.54
N ASP A 162 -23.54 2.61 -1.50
CA ASP A 162 -22.96 1.92 -0.35
C ASP A 162 -21.55 1.36 -0.63
N VAL A 163 -20.95 1.71 -1.77
CA VAL A 163 -19.66 1.17 -2.20
C VAL A 163 -18.52 2.06 -1.67
N PRO A 164 -17.63 1.53 -0.80
CA PRO A 164 -16.55 2.34 -0.27
C PRO A 164 -15.56 2.76 -1.36
N MET A 165 -15.10 4.00 -1.29
CA MET A 165 -13.98 4.50 -2.09
C MET A 165 -12.67 4.03 -1.46
N LEU A 166 -11.76 3.50 -2.28
CA LEU A 166 -10.42 3.09 -1.90
C LEU A 166 -9.41 3.87 -2.71
N PHE A 167 -8.51 4.59 -2.05
CA PHE A 167 -7.42 5.27 -2.74
C PHE A 167 -6.43 4.25 -3.31
N ARG A 168 -6.02 4.41 -4.57
CA ARG A 168 -5.08 3.48 -5.22
C ARG A 168 -3.66 3.47 -4.62
N GLY A 169 -3.34 4.46 -3.80
CA GLY A 169 -2.02 4.66 -3.21
C GLY A 169 -1.11 5.56 -4.04
N ASP A 170 -0.04 6.02 -3.40
CA ASP A 170 1.03 6.84 -3.96
C ASP A 170 2.35 6.61 -3.17
N ARG A 171 3.25 7.59 -3.13
CA ARG A 171 4.50 7.46 -2.34
C ARG A 171 4.25 7.48 -0.83
N GLN A 172 3.17 8.12 -0.37
CA GLN A 172 2.78 8.22 1.02
C GLN A 172 1.89 7.05 1.45
N TRP A 173 1.03 6.58 0.55
CA TRP A 173 0.09 5.47 0.74
C TRP A 173 0.49 4.26 -0.07
N SER A 174 0.94 3.20 0.59
CA SER A 174 1.52 2.02 -0.07
C SER A 174 0.59 1.39 -1.13
N PRO A 175 0.92 1.43 -2.43
CA PRO A 175 0.15 0.72 -3.45
C PRO A 175 0.15 -0.80 -3.22
N ARG A 176 1.17 -1.32 -2.52
CA ARG A 176 1.21 -2.73 -2.10
C ARG A 176 0.13 -3.07 -1.07
N ALA A 177 -0.20 -2.14 -0.17
CA ALA A 177 -1.29 -2.35 0.79
C ALA A 177 -2.65 -2.42 0.06
N VAL A 178 -2.82 -1.58 -0.98
CA VAL A 178 -4.01 -1.62 -1.85
C VAL A 178 -4.08 -2.94 -2.61
N SER A 179 -2.97 -3.42 -3.19
CA SER A 179 -2.93 -4.75 -3.81
C SER A 179 -3.33 -5.85 -2.82
N ALA A 180 -2.84 -5.82 -1.58
CA ALA A 180 -3.18 -6.79 -0.56
C ALA A 180 -4.67 -6.71 -0.13
N ALA A 181 -5.24 -5.51 -0.06
CA ALA A 181 -6.67 -5.34 0.20
C ALA A 181 -7.51 -5.99 -0.92
N ARG A 182 -7.10 -5.80 -2.18
CA ARG A 182 -7.79 -6.33 -3.35
C ARG A 182 -7.86 -7.86 -3.41
N GLU A 183 -6.93 -8.58 -2.78
CA GLU A 183 -6.97 -10.06 -2.75
C GLU A 183 -8.24 -10.61 -2.08
N GLY A 184 -8.84 -9.85 -1.17
CA GLY A 184 -10.07 -10.25 -0.47
C GLY A 184 -11.34 -9.52 -0.93
N ILE A 185 -11.31 -8.82 -2.06
CA ILE A 185 -12.45 -8.07 -2.61
C ILE A 185 -12.92 -8.76 -3.89
N SER A 186 -14.24 -8.98 -4.02
CA SER A 186 -14.79 -9.77 -5.14
C SER A 186 -14.80 -9.01 -6.46
N ASP A 187 -15.09 -7.70 -6.42
CA ASP A 187 -15.31 -6.88 -7.59
C ASP A 187 -14.66 -5.50 -7.46
N LEU A 188 -14.09 -5.02 -8.57
CA LEU A 188 -13.36 -3.77 -8.65
C LEU A 188 -14.04 -2.85 -9.65
N ILE A 189 -14.42 -1.67 -9.18
CA ILE A 189 -14.93 -0.58 -10.02
C ILE A 189 -13.87 0.51 -10.00
N SER A 190 -13.49 1.03 -11.16
CA SER A 190 -12.51 2.11 -11.24
C SER A 190 -13.17 3.47 -11.33
N PHE A 191 -12.61 4.46 -10.65
CA PHE A 191 -12.85 5.87 -10.88
C PHE A 191 -11.51 6.55 -11.23
N PRO A 192 -11.12 6.53 -12.52
CA PRO A 192 -9.89 7.13 -12.99
C PRO A 192 -10.11 8.59 -13.44
N ASP A 193 -9.03 9.26 -13.84
CA ASP A 193 -9.15 10.36 -14.79
C ASP A 193 -9.82 9.83 -16.08
N TYR A 194 -10.73 10.62 -16.67
CA TYR A 194 -11.40 10.24 -17.92
C TYR A 194 -10.53 10.65 -19.10
N ASP A 195 -9.48 9.87 -19.29
CA ASP A 195 -8.46 10.00 -20.33
C ASP A 195 -7.95 8.60 -20.79
N PRO A 196 -7.14 8.52 -21.85
CA PRO A 196 -6.64 7.24 -22.36
C PRO A 196 -5.89 6.40 -21.32
N GLN A 197 -5.02 7.01 -20.53
CA GLN A 197 -4.21 6.31 -19.54
C GLN A 197 -5.06 5.76 -18.39
N GLY A 198 -6.01 6.54 -17.89
CA GLY A 198 -6.94 6.17 -16.83
C GLY A 198 -7.84 5.01 -17.25
N LEU A 199 -8.35 5.04 -18.50
CA LEU A 199 -9.14 3.93 -19.04
C LEU A 199 -8.30 2.67 -19.26
N MET A 200 -7.10 2.79 -19.82
CA MET A 200 -6.17 1.66 -19.98
C MET A 200 -5.81 1.04 -18.61
N ASN A 201 -5.51 1.87 -17.60
CA ASN A 201 -5.24 1.42 -16.23
C ASN A 201 -6.42 0.65 -15.63
N SER A 202 -7.65 1.12 -15.87
CA SER A 202 -8.87 0.47 -15.39
C SER A 202 -9.07 -0.92 -16.01
N LEU A 203 -8.91 -1.01 -17.33
CA LEU A 203 -9.03 -2.28 -18.07
C LEU A 203 -7.93 -3.27 -17.66
N THR A 204 -6.68 -2.82 -17.57
CA THR A 204 -5.55 -3.67 -17.19
C THR A 204 -5.57 -4.08 -15.72
N ALA A 205 -6.14 -3.25 -14.83
CA ALA A 205 -6.39 -3.63 -13.44
C ALA A 205 -7.50 -4.68 -13.28
N GLY A 206 -8.25 -4.99 -14.35
CA GLY A 206 -9.32 -5.97 -14.36
C GLY A 206 -10.62 -5.46 -13.75
N ALA A 207 -10.85 -4.15 -13.74
CA ALA A 207 -12.12 -3.57 -13.28
C ALA A 207 -13.31 -4.11 -14.10
N SER A 208 -14.42 -4.36 -13.43
CA SER A 208 -15.67 -4.80 -14.06
C SER A 208 -16.46 -3.63 -14.63
N ALA A 209 -16.28 -2.43 -14.07
CA ALA A 209 -16.94 -1.21 -14.48
C ALA A 209 -16.06 0.01 -14.20
N VAL A 210 -16.42 1.14 -14.81
CA VAL A 210 -15.75 2.42 -14.63
C VAL A 210 -16.76 3.55 -14.44
N VAL A 211 -16.44 4.45 -13.51
CA VAL A 211 -17.19 5.70 -13.31
C VAL A 211 -16.63 6.77 -14.22
N VAL A 212 -17.49 7.36 -15.05
CA VAL A 212 -17.13 8.37 -16.06
C VAL A 212 -18.08 9.56 -16.00
N PRO A 213 -17.71 10.72 -16.55
CA PRO A 213 -18.65 11.84 -16.69
C PRO A 213 -19.79 11.48 -17.65
N ALA A 214 -21.03 11.78 -17.27
CA ALA A 214 -22.19 11.60 -18.16
C ALA A 214 -22.08 12.47 -19.43
N PRO A 215 -22.74 12.14 -20.55
CA PRO A 215 -22.63 12.89 -21.81
C PRO A 215 -22.88 14.41 -21.66
N ALA A 216 -23.86 14.81 -20.86
CA ALA A 216 -24.14 16.21 -20.57
C ALA A 216 -23.00 16.89 -19.80
N THR A 217 -22.37 16.18 -18.85
CA THR A 217 -21.18 16.63 -18.13
C THR A 217 -20.00 16.82 -19.09
N ILE A 218 -19.79 15.89 -20.03
CA ILE A 218 -18.72 16.02 -21.03
C ILE A 218 -18.94 17.26 -21.90
N ALA A 219 -20.17 17.49 -22.39
CA ALA A 219 -20.50 18.68 -23.16
C ALA A 219 -20.20 19.97 -22.38
N HIS A 220 -20.65 20.03 -21.11
CA HIS A 220 -20.40 21.17 -20.23
C HIS A 220 -18.89 21.43 -20.01
N ILE A 221 -18.11 20.38 -19.77
CA ILE A 221 -16.65 20.47 -19.56
C ILE A 221 -15.93 21.00 -20.81
N LEU A 222 -16.39 20.61 -22.00
CA LEU A 222 -15.84 21.12 -23.27
C LEU A 222 -16.20 22.58 -23.50
N GLU A 223 -17.45 22.97 -23.25
CA GLU A 223 -17.89 24.37 -23.33
C GLU A 223 -17.10 25.27 -22.36
N ALA A 224 -16.85 24.78 -21.14
CA ALA A 224 -16.05 25.46 -20.13
C ALA A 224 -14.53 25.43 -20.43
N ARG A 225 -14.09 24.74 -21.50
CA ARG A 225 -12.68 24.57 -21.88
C ARG A 225 -11.81 23.95 -20.77
N LEU A 226 -12.39 23.03 -20.00
CA LEU A 226 -11.70 22.30 -18.93
C LEU A 226 -11.07 20.97 -19.40
N ASN A 227 -11.32 20.56 -20.65
CA ASN A 227 -10.62 19.44 -21.30
C ASN A 227 -9.14 19.78 -21.53
N LYS A 228 -8.25 18.78 -21.40
CA LYS A 228 -6.80 18.95 -21.53
C LYS A 228 -6.24 18.18 -22.74
N PRO A 229 -6.46 18.63 -23.99
CA PRO A 229 -6.04 17.89 -25.18
C PRO A 229 -4.52 17.68 -25.28
N ALA A 230 -3.71 18.58 -24.70
CA ALA A 230 -2.26 18.38 -24.61
C ALA A 230 -1.86 17.22 -23.67
N ASP A 231 -2.70 16.88 -22.69
CA ASP A 231 -2.50 15.73 -21.81
C ASP A 231 -2.83 14.45 -22.58
N PHE A 232 -3.91 14.46 -23.35
CA PHE A 232 -4.26 13.37 -24.28
C PHE A 232 -3.10 13.05 -25.24
N ASP A 233 -2.50 14.07 -25.86
CA ASP A 233 -1.39 13.87 -26.82
C ASP A 233 -0.14 13.23 -26.22
N ARG A 234 0.09 13.45 -24.92
CA ARG A 234 1.23 12.85 -24.21
C ARG A 234 1.03 11.37 -23.90
N GLN A 235 -0.16 10.82 -24.14
CA GLN A 235 -0.55 9.45 -23.80
C GLN A 235 -0.60 8.53 -25.04
N SER A 236 0.27 8.75 -26.03
CA SER A 236 0.27 8.01 -27.30
C SER A 236 0.25 6.48 -27.13
N ALA A 237 1.02 5.94 -26.19
CA ALA A 237 1.05 4.50 -25.93
C ALA A 237 -0.31 3.95 -25.43
N ALA A 238 -1.03 4.72 -24.60
CA ALA A 238 -2.36 4.34 -24.11
C ALA A 238 -3.41 4.46 -25.21
N VAL A 239 -3.30 5.50 -26.05
CA VAL A 239 -4.15 5.69 -27.24
C VAL A 239 -4.01 4.49 -28.19
N GLU A 240 -2.78 4.14 -28.59
CA GLU A 240 -2.51 2.99 -29.48
C GLU A 240 -3.00 1.66 -28.88
N TRP A 241 -2.97 1.52 -27.55
CA TRP A 241 -3.49 0.35 -26.86
C TRP A 241 -5.02 0.29 -26.93
N LEU A 242 -5.70 1.41 -26.66
CA LEU A 242 -7.16 1.51 -26.71
C LEU A 242 -7.73 1.40 -28.13
N GLU A 243 -7.03 1.87 -29.14
CA GLU A 243 -7.43 1.67 -30.55
C GLU A 243 -7.49 0.20 -30.94
N ARG A 244 -6.66 -0.64 -30.30
CA ARG A 244 -6.61 -2.09 -30.56
C ARG A 244 -7.62 -2.92 -29.77
N GLY A 245 -8.19 -2.38 -28.68
CA GLY A 245 -8.99 -3.20 -27.76
C GLY A 245 -9.83 -2.47 -26.71
N GLY A 246 -9.99 -1.14 -26.80
CA GLY A 246 -10.70 -0.31 -25.82
C GLY A 246 -12.24 -0.31 -25.94
N GLY A 247 -12.78 -0.93 -26.99
CA GLY A 247 -14.24 -1.06 -27.18
C GLY A 247 -14.98 0.27 -27.37
N ALA A 248 -16.30 0.22 -27.16
CA ALA A 248 -17.20 1.37 -27.38
C ALA A 248 -16.90 2.54 -26.42
N ILE A 249 -16.49 2.25 -25.18
CA ILE A 249 -16.20 3.28 -24.18
C ILE A 249 -15.01 4.16 -24.56
N ALA A 250 -14.01 3.60 -25.27
CA ALA A 250 -12.87 4.36 -25.75
C ALA A 250 -13.18 5.20 -27.00
N ALA A 251 -14.18 4.80 -27.81
CA ALA A 251 -14.41 5.40 -29.12
C ALA A 251 -14.70 6.91 -29.07
N ASP A 252 -15.60 7.34 -28.18
CA ASP A 252 -15.92 8.77 -28.01
C ASP A 252 -14.72 9.56 -27.46
N MET A 253 -14.06 9.01 -26.44
CA MET A 253 -12.85 9.57 -25.83
C MET A 253 -11.74 9.82 -26.85
N LEU A 254 -11.45 8.82 -27.69
CA LEU A 254 -10.41 8.91 -28.72
C LEU A 254 -10.80 9.88 -29.83
N CYS A 255 -12.04 9.80 -30.32
CA CYS A 255 -12.55 10.66 -31.39
C CYS A 255 -12.49 12.14 -31.00
N ARG A 256 -12.89 12.46 -29.77
CA ARG A 256 -12.97 13.84 -29.26
C ARG A 256 -11.71 14.29 -28.52
N ARG A 257 -10.70 13.42 -28.41
CA ARG A 257 -9.42 13.68 -27.72
C ARG A 257 -9.65 14.16 -26.29
N LEU A 258 -10.45 13.40 -25.54
CA LEU A 258 -10.84 13.73 -24.18
C LEU A 258 -9.75 13.34 -23.17
N ALA A 259 -9.34 14.31 -22.36
CA ALA A 259 -8.56 14.11 -21.15
C ALA A 259 -9.13 15.02 -20.06
N ILE A 260 -9.99 14.43 -19.24
CA ILE A 260 -10.74 15.12 -18.18
C ILE A 260 -10.29 14.58 -16.84
N SER A 261 -9.69 15.43 -16.01
CA SER A 261 -9.24 15.04 -14.67
C SER A 261 -10.41 14.84 -13.70
N GLN A 262 -10.25 13.96 -12.71
CA GLN A 262 -11.25 13.71 -11.66
C GLN A 262 -11.66 14.98 -10.92
N GLU A 263 -10.74 15.94 -10.73
CA GLU A 263 -11.04 17.23 -10.13
C GLU A 263 -12.05 18.04 -10.94
N SER A 264 -12.00 17.96 -12.27
CA SER A 264 -12.93 18.64 -13.17
C SER A 264 -14.33 18.03 -13.13
N MET A 265 -14.43 16.78 -12.66
CA MET A 265 -15.70 16.08 -12.49
C MET A 265 -16.35 16.34 -11.13
N ALA A 266 -15.69 17.05 -10.21
CA ALA A 266 -16.23 17.35 -8.89
C ALA A 266 -17.53 18.17 -8.99
N GLY A 267 -18.60 17.69 -8.35
CA GLY A 267 -19.91 18.33 -8.38
C GLY A 267 -20.72 18.05 -9.66
N GLN A 268 -20.19 17.28 -10.59
CA GLN A 268 -20.85 16.94 -11.85
C GLN A 268 -21.62 15.62 -11.75
N VAL A 269 -22.48 15.35 -12.74
CA VAL A 269 -23.18 14.08 -12.88
C VAL A 269 -22.25 13.05 -13.50
N LEU A 270 -22.17 11.88 -12.85
CA LEU A 270 -21.37 10.74 -13.26
C LEU A 270 -22.28 9.56 -13.64
N GLU A 271 -21.75 8.65 -14.44
CA GLU A 271 -22.40 7.40 -14.80
C GLU A 271 -21.45 6.22 -14.62
N LEU A 272 -22.03 5.03 -14.42
CA LEU A 272 -21.30 3.78 -14.31
C LEU A 272 -21.41 3.03 -15.64
N ILE A 273 -20.27 2.71 -16.26
CA ILE A 273 -20.23 1.92 -17.49
C ILE A 273 -19.57 0.57 -17.20
N ALA A 274 -20.28 -0.52 -17.51
CA ALA A 274 -19.73 -1.86 -17.44
C ALA A 274 -18.65 -2.07 -18.52
N LEU A 275 -17.54 -2.69 -18.12
CA LEU A 275 -16.42 -3.05 -19.00
C LEU A 275 -16.47 -4.53 -19.42
N ARG A 276 -17.45 -5.29 -18.92
CA ARG A 276 -17.71 -6.70 -19.24
C ARG A 276 -19.18 -6.91 -19.56
#